data_AF-A0A4R6RK77-F1
#
_entry.id   AF-A0A4R6RK77-F1
#
_cell.length_a   1.000
_cell.length_b   1.000
_cell.length_c   1.000
_cell.angle_alpha   90.00
_cell.angle_beta   90.00
_cell.angle_gamma   90.00
#
_symmetry.space_group_name_H-M   'P 1'
#
loop_
_entity.id
_entity.type
_entity.pdbx_description
1 polymer ?
#
loop_
_entity_poly.entity_id
_entity_poly.type
_entity_poly.pdbx_seq_one_letter_code
_entity_poly.pdbx_strand_id
1 'polypeptide(L)'
;MVRRMGAAVAVAVFLLGGCVSAEKQAAKVPAGKPAAAQAAAPGTALSRQALGRKLLDVCVYGQASVKDVDRQRMIADCRCAADTAMKGLEGDSFETTRSGGLTPAQRTALNGGVAACFKPKAG
;
A
#
# COMPACT_ATOMS: atom_id res chain seq x y z
N MET A 1 29.80 51.19 29.97
CA MET A 1 30.56 50.03 30.49
C MET A 1 29.56 48.98 30.93
N VAL A 2 29.60 47.78 30.33
CA VAL A 2 29.44 46.43 30.92
C VAL A 2 29.36 45.45 29.74
N ARG A 3 30.45 44.69 29.58
CA ARG A 3 30.63 43.58 28.64
C ARG A 3 29.67 42.44 28.99
N ARG A 4 28.98 41.88 28.00
CA ARG A 4 28.55 40.47 28.05
C ARG A 4 29.39 39.66 27.08
N MET A 5 30.30 38.88 27.67
CA MET A 5 31.03 37.76 27.06
C MET A 5 30.04 36.60 26.88
N GLY A 6 30.20 35.83 25.81
CA GLY A 6 29.40 34.63 25.58
C GLY A 6 29.72 33.91 24.27
N ALA A 7 30.90 33.27 24.26
CA ALA A 7 31.29 32.07 23.48
C ALA A 7 30.96 31.96 21.98
N ALA A 8 32.01 32.05 21.18
CA ALA A 8 32.13 31.51 19.83
C ALA A 8 32.07 29.97 19.81
N VAL A 9 31.49 29.38 18.76
CA VAL A 9 32.07 28.23 18.04
C VAL A 9 31.63 28.32 16.57
N ALA A 10 32.62 28.35 15.69
CA ALA A 10 32.53 28.38 14.23
C ALA A 10 32.39 26.95 13.65
N VAL A 11 32.55 26.86 12.32
CA VAL A 11 32.82 25.66 11.49
C VAL A 11 31.56 25.03 10.90
N ALA A 12 31.45 24.69 9.62
CA ALA A 12 32.17 25.03 8.39
C ALA A 12 31.33 24.48 7.22
N VAL A 13 31.58 25.06 6.05
CA VAL A 13 31.18 24.68 4.70
C VAL A 13 31.54 23.21 4.38
N PHE A 14 30.71 22.48 3.63
CA PHE A 14 31.22 21.56 2.61
C PHE A 14 30.19 21.31 1.49
N LEU A 15 30.59 21.72 0.28
CA LEU A 15 30.03 21.41 -1.04
C LEU A 15 30.41 19.97 -1.45
N LEU A 16 29.89 19.52 -2.61
CA LEU A 16 30.18 18.28 -3.37
C LEU A 16 29.17 17.16 -3.06
N GLY A 17 28.54 16.53 -4.04
CA GLY A 17 29.14 15.98 -5.26
C GLY A 17 29.05 14.46 -5.13
N GLY A 18 28.53 13.79 -6.18
CA GLY A 18 27.96 12.46 -6.09
C GLY A 18 28.90 11.27 -5.83
N CYS A 19 28.28 10.09 -5.96
CA CYS A 19 28.81 8.72 -5.97
C CYS A 19 28.88 7.98 -4.62
N VAL A 20 27.85 7.17 -4.35
CA VAL A 20 28.05 5.82 -3.78
C VAL A 20 27.07 4.85 -4.47
N SER A 21 27.64 3.97 -5.30
CA SER A 21 27.08 2.65 -5.57
C SER A 21 27.56 1.71 -4.46
N ALA A 22 26.66 0.86 -3.94
CA ALA A 22 26.90 -0.55 -3.60
C ALA A 22 25.89 -1.01 -2.53
N GLU A 23 25.08 -1.99 -2.95
CA GLU A 23 24.68 -3.18 -2.21
C GLU A 23 24.81 -3.17 -0.68
N LYS A 24 23.64 -3.19 -0.02
CA LYS A 24 23.38 -4.14 1.07
C LYS A 24 21.89 -4.37 1.23
N GLN A 25 21.41 -5.48 0.66
CA GLN A 25 20.21 -6.14 1.14
C GLN A 25 20.53 -6.74 2.50
N ALA A 26 19.92 -6.25 3.57
CA ALA A 26 19.79 -6.98 4.83
C ALA A 26 18.66 -6.36 5.67
N ALA A 27 17.53 -7.03 5.64
CA ALA A 27 16.59 -7.21 6.74
C ALA A 27 16.59 -6.14 7.86
N LYS A 28 15.67 -5.19 7.72
CA LYS A 28 14.88 -4.70 8.85
C LYS A 28 13.49 -4.42 8.29
N VAL A 29 12.54 -5.32 8.53
CA VAL A 29 11.12 -4.99 8.38
C VAL A 29 10.73 -4.26 9.66
N PRO A 30 10.61 -2.93 9.69
CA PRO A 30 9.96 -2.28 10.82
C PRO A 30 8.50 -2.72 10.80
N ALA A 31 8.13 -3.54 11.78
CA ALA A 31 6.76 -3.64 12.23
C ALA A 31 6.29 -2.22 12.59
N GLY A 32 5.22 -1.74 11.95
CA GLY A 32 4.52 -0.53 12.38
C GLY A 32 4.29 0.50 11.27
N LYS A 33 3.17 0.31 10.57
CA LYS A 33 2.21 1.28 10.01
C LYS A 33 1.68 0.71 8.69
N PRO A 34 0.36 0.64 8.47
CA PRO A 34 -0.16 0.25 7.16
C PRO A 34 0.50 1.17 6.15
N ALA A 35 1.02 0.60 5.08
CA ALA A 35 1.55 1.34 3.96
C ALA A 35 0.53 2.45 3.66
N ALA A 36 0.88 3.69 4.01
CA ALA A 36 0.10 4.82 3.58
C ALA A 36 0.10 4.65 2.07
N ALA A 37 -1.07 4.30 1.53
CA ALA A 37 -1.32 4.36 0.11
C ALA A 37 -0.81 5.74 -0.27
N GLN A 38 0.33 5.80 -0.96
CA GLN A 38 0.80 7.03 -1.56
C GLN A 38 -0.37 7.42 -2.45
N ALA A 39 -1.14 8.41 -2.00
CA ALA A 39 -2.31 8.87 -2.69
C ALA A 39 -1.77 9.50 -3.97
N ALA A 40 -1.67 8.69 -5.02
CA ALA A 40 -1.34 9.20 -6.33
C ALA A 40 -2.39 10.26 -6.65
N ALA A 41 -1.96 11.39 -7.22
CA ALA A 41 -2.87 12.45 -7.61
C ALA A 41 -4.06 11.86 -8.40
N PRO A 42 -5.29 12.39 -8.27
CA PRO A 42 -6.42 11.88 -9.02
C PRO A 42 -6.10 11.85 -10.53
N GLY A 43 -6.39 10.73 -11.20
CA GLY A 43 -6.03 10.53 -12.62
C GLY A 43 -4.60 10.04 -12.85
N THR A 44 -3.84 9.69 -11.81
CA THR A 44 -2.58 8.97 -12.00
C THR A 44 -2.85 7.47 -12.09
N ALA A 45 -2.34 6.81 -13.12
CA ALA A 45 -2.43 5.36 -13.24
C ALA A 45 -1.59 4.66 -12.16
N LEU A 46 -2.18 3.70 -11.46
CA LEU A 46 -1.48 2.79 -10.58
C LEU A 46 -0.73 1.73 -11.39
N SER A 47 0.45 1.36 -10.92
CA SER A 47 1.08 0.13 -11.41
C SER A 47 0.22 -1.08 -11.05
N ARG A 48 0.34 -2.15 -11.85
CA ARG A 48 -0.36 -3.41 -11.60
C ARG A 48 -0.11 -3.95 -10.19
N GLN A 49 1.13 -3.82 -9.72
CA GLN A 49 1.53 -4.21 -8.37
C GLN A 49 0.88 -3.34 -7.29
N ALA A 50 0.82 -2.02 -7.48
CA ALA A 50 0.21 -1.09 -6.53
C ALA A 50 -1.30 -1.33 -6.40
N LEU A 51 -1.99 -1.54 -7.53
CA LEU A 51 -3.42 -1.86 -7.51
C LEU A 51 -3.69 -3.23 -6.87
N GLY A 52 -2.92 -4.27 -7.22
CA GLY A 52 -3.05 -5.60 -6.62
C GLY A 52 -2.88 -5.56 -5.10
N ARG A 53 -1.90 -4.79 -4.60
CA ARG A 53 -1.71 -4.59 -3.16
C ARG A 53 -2.91 -3.89 -2.51
N LYS A 54 -3.42 -2.84 -3.16
CA LYS A 54 -4.56 -2.07 -2.67
C LYS A 54 -5.84 -2.92 -2.59
N LEU A 55 -6.10 -3.74 -3.60
CA LEU A 55 -7.23 -4.68 -3.61
C LEU A 55 -7.13 -5.68 -2.45
N LEU A 56 -5.93 -6.23 -2.22
CA LEU A 56 -5.68 -7.13 -1.09
C LEU A 56 -5.94 -6.44 0.25
N ASP A 57 -5.38 -5.25 0.47
CA ASP A 57 -5.56 -4.52 1.74
C ASP A 57 -7.04 -4.19 1.96
N VAL A 58 -7.76 -3.72 0.94
CA VAL A 58 -9.21 -3.44 1.02
C VAL A 58 -10.02 -4.70 1.32
N CYS A 59 -9.69 -5.83 0.69
CA CYS A 59 -10.35 -7.10 0.98
C CYS A 59 -10.15 -7.50 2.44
N VAL A 60 -8.91 -7.48 2.92
CA VAL A 60 -8.59 -7.89 4.29
C VAL A 60 -9.28 -7.00 5.31
N TYR A 61 -9.26 -5.68 5.13
CA TYR A 61 -9.96 -4.76 6.01
C TYR A 61 -11.47 -4.94 5.97
N GLY A 62 -12.06 -5.19 4.80
CA GLY A 62 -13.51 -5.43 4.68
C GLY A 62 -13.95 -6.74 5.33
N GLN A 63 -13.19 -7.82 5.13
CA GLN A 63 -13.51 -9.15 5.65
C GLN A 63 -13.18 -9.30 7.15
N ALA A 64 -12.25 -8.50 7.69
CA ALA A 64 -11.88 -8.55 9.10
C ALA A 64 -13.05 -8.21 10.06
N SER A 65 -14.04 -7.46 9.58
CA SER A 65 -15.25 -7.07 10.31
C SER A 65 -16.42 -8.04 10.13
N VAL A 66 -16.31 -9.04 9.25
CA VAL A 66 -17.37 -10.03 9.00
C VAL A 66 -17.32 -11.11 10.07
N LYS A 67 -18.47 -11.42 10.68
CA LYS A 67 -18.55 -12.33 11.85
C LYS A 67 -18.24 -13.80 11.52
N ASP A 68 -18.50 -14.23 10.30
CA ASP A 68 -18.45 -15.66 9.91
C ASP A 68 -17.30 -16.00 8.95
N VAL A 69 -16.30 -15.13 8.85
CA VAL A 69 -15.11 -15.39 8.03
C VAL A 69 -14.09 -16.22 8.81
N ASP A 70 -13.59 -17.29 8.18
CA ASP A 70 -12.47 -18.06 8.71
C ASP A 70 -11.18 -17.21 8.65
N ARG A 71 -10.78 -16.62 9.79
CA ARG A 71 -9.60 -15.74 9.88
C ARG A 71 -8.30 -16.43 9.49
N GLN A 72 -8.20 -17.76 9.61
CA GLN A 72 -7.00 -18.51 9.21
C GLN A 72 -6.88 -18.56 7.69
N ARG A 73 -8.01 -18.59 6.98
CA ARG A 73 -8.07 -18.66 5.51
C ARG A 73 -8.27 -17.31 4.82
N MET A 74 -8.80 -16.32 5.55
CA MET A 74 -9.14 -14.99 5.05
C MET A 74 -8.03 -14.35 4.22
N ILE A 75 -6.77 -14.42 4.67
CA ILE A 75 -5.65 -13.83 3.92
C ILE A 75 -5.41 -14.56 2.60
N ALA A 76 -5.52 -15.89 2.58
CA ALA A 76 -5.39 -16.69 1.36
C ALA A 76 -6.54 -16.42 0.39
N ASP A 77 -7.77 -16.35 0.91
CA ASP A 77 -8.97 -16.09 0.12
C ASP A 77 -8.97 -14.65 -0.43
N CYS A 78 -8.49 -13.67 0.34
CA CYS A 78 -8.31 -12.29 -0.13
C CYS A 78 -7.18 -12.15 -1.16
N ARG A 79 -6.11 -12.94 -1.08
CA ARG A 79 -5.08 -13.01 -2.13
C ARG A 79 -5.68 -13.56 -3.43
N CYS A 80 -6.42 -14.67 -3.34
CA CYS A 80 -7.17 -15.22 -4.46
C CYS A 80 -8.14 -14.19 -5.07
N ALA A 81 -8.88 -13.45 -4.23
CA ALA A 81 -9.82 -12.44 -4.67
C ALA A 81 -9.13 -11.28 -5.39
N ALA A 82 -8.03 -10.76 -4.83
CA ALA A 82 -7.24 -9.69 -5.45
C ALA A 82 -6.64 -10.15 -6.79
N ASP A 83 -6.07 -11.35 -6.87
CA ASP A 83 -5.53 -11.89 -8.12
C ASP A 83 -6.62 -12.11 -9.17
N THR A 84 -7.79 -12.58 -8.75
CA THR A 84 -8.96 -12.77 -9.63
C THR A 84 -9.47 -11.44 -10.14
N ALA A 85 -9.61 -10.44 -9.28
CA ALA A 85 -10.00 -9.08 -9.65
C ALA A 85 -9.01 -8.48 -10.66
N MET A 86 -7.70 -8.64 -10.43
CA MET A 86 -6.64 -8.15 -11.32
C MET A 86 -6.63 -8.80 -12.72
N LYS A 87 -7.27 -9.95 -12.91
CA LYS A 87 -7.44 -10.57 -14.24
C LYS A 87 -8.55 -9.90 -15.05
N GLY A 88 -9.54 -9.31 -14.40
CA GLY A 88 -10.68 -8.64 -15.04
C GLY A 88 -10.53 -7.11 -15.16
N LEU A 89 -9.41 -6.54 -14.73
CA LEU A 89 -9.15 -5.10 -14.78
C LEU A 89 -8.19 -4.77 -15.93
N GLU A 90 -8.65 -3.90 -16.83
CA GLU A 90 -7.92 -3.44 -18.02
C GLU A 90 -8.16 -1.94 -18.26
N GLY A 91 -7.32 -1.33 -19.11
CA GLY A 91 -7.45 0.09 -19.51
C GLY A 91 -7.46 1.06 -18.32
N ASP A 92 -8.48 1.89 -18.23
CA ASP A 92 -8.63 2.94 -17.20
C ASP A 92 -8.93 2.38 -15.79
N SER A 93 -9.05 1.06 -15.66
CA SER A 93 -9.24 0.39 -14.37
C SER A 93 -8.08 0.59 -13.39
N PHE A 94 -6.94 1.13 -13.84
CA PHE A 94 -5.76 1.41 -13.01
C PHE A 94 -5.77 2.82 -12.43
N GLU A 95 -6.74 3.66 -12.76
CA GLU A 95 -6.79 5.02 -12.21
C GLU A 95 -7.08 5.06 -10.71
N THR A 96 -6.55 6.08 -10.04
CA THR A 96 -6.87 6.39 -8.65
C THR A 96 -8.06 7.33 -8.53
N THR A 97 -8.89 7.12 -7.50
CA THR A 97 -9.87 8.13 -7.09
C THR A 97 -9.19 9.23 -6.28
N ARG A 98 -9.77 10.43 -6.30
CA ARG A 98 -9.34 11.57 -5.45
C ARG A 98 -9.37 11.24 -3.95
N SER A 99 -10.29 10.38 -3.54
CA SER A 99 -10.43 9.92 -2.15
C SER A 99 -9.40 8.87 -1.74
N GLY A 100 -8.56 8.40 -2.67
CA GLY A 100 -7.62 7.30 -2.42
C GLY A 100 -8.30 5.93 -2.27
N GLY A 101 -9.61 5.83 -2.47
CA GLY A 101 -10.37 4.57 -2.46
C GLY A 101 -10.24 3.76 -3.76
N LEU A 102 -11.02 2.67 -3.84
CA LEU A 102 -11.22 1.93 -5.09
C LEU A 102 -12.24 2.65 -5.98
N THR A 103 -12.00 2.64 -7.29
CA THR A 103 -13.01 3.03 -8.29
C THR A 103 -14.18 2.03 -8.29
N PRO A 104 -15.34 2.38 -8.88
CA PRO A 104 -16.46 1.44 -9.01
C PRO A 104 -16.07 0.15 -9.75
N ALA A 105 -15.30 0.24 -10.84
CA ALA A 105 -14.84 -0.91 -11.60
C ALA A 105 -13.94 -1.83 -10.75
N GLN A 106 -12.95 -1.26 -10.05
CA GLN A 106 -12.06 -1.99 -9.14
C GLN A 106 -12.84 -2.68 -8.01
N ARG A 107 -13.85 -2.00 -7.45
CA ARG A 107 -14.70 -2.55 -6.38
C ARG A 107 -15.58 -3.71 -6.89
N THR A 108 -16.19 -3.56 -8.06
CA THR A 108 -16.97 -4.64 -8.67
C THR A 108 -16.11 -5.87 -8.95
N ALA A 109 -14.92 -5.68 -9.52
CA ALA A 109 -13.97 -6.77 -9.74
C ALA A 109 -13.55 -7.45 -8.43
N LEU A 110 -13.27 -6.67 -7.37
CA LEU A 110 -12.94 -7.21 -6.06
C LEU A 110 -14.08 -8.03 -5.47
N ASN A 111 -15.31 -7.53 -5.53
CA ASN A 111 -16.47 -8.24 -5.02
C ASN A 111 -16.71 -9.56 -5.78
N GLY A 112 -16.51 -9.57 -7.09
CA GLY A 112 -16.55 -10.80 -7.90
C GLY A 112 -15.47 -11.80 -7.49
N GLY A 113 -14.24 -11.33 -7.25
CA GLY A 113 -13.15 -12.15 -6.72
C GLY A 113 -13.46 -12.72 -5.33
N VAL A 114 -14.06 -11.91 -4.44
CA VAL A 114 -14.48 -12.37 -3.11
C VAL A 114 -15.53 -13.47 -3.25
N ALA A 115 -16.57 -13.27 -4.06
CA ALA A 115 -17.60 -14.29 -4.28
C ALA A 115 -17.05 -15.60 -4.87
N ALA A 116 -16.00 -15.53 -5.70
CA ALA A 116 -15.36 -16.71 -6.29
C ALA A 116 -14.44 -17.47 -5.30
N CYS A 117 -13.74 -16.74 -4.43
CA CYS A 117 -12.69 -17.29 -3.57
C CYS A 117 -13.16 -17.62 -2.14
N PHE A 118 -14.08 -16.84 -1.59
CA PHE A 118 -14.68 -17.10 -0.28
C PHE A 118 -15.79 -18.13 -0.41
N LYS A 119 -15.40 -19.40 -0.52
CA LYS A 119 -16.36 -20.51 -0.48
C LYS A 119 -16.91 -20.65 0.95
N PRO A 120 -18.22 -20.84 1.12
CA PRO A 120 -18.77 -21.18 2.43
C PRO A 120 -18.12 -22.48 2.92
N LYS A 121 -17.87 -22.58 4.23
CA LYS A 121 -17.52 -23.87 4.85
C LYS A 121 -18.64 -24.85 4.47
N ALA A 122 -18.31 -25.88 3.70
CA ALA A 122 -19.16 -27.06 3.62
C ALA A 122 -19.24 -27.59 5.05
N GLY A 123 -20.39 -27.40 5.68
CA GLY A 123 -20.72 -27.96 6.97
C GLY A 123 -20.90 -29.46 6.88
#